data_AF-A0AAP4BZD3-F1
#
_entry.id   AF-A0AAP4BZD3-F1
#
_cell.length_a   1.000
_cell.length_b   1.000
_cell.length_c   1.000
_cell.angle_alpha   90.00
_cell.angle_beta   90.00
_cell.angle_gamma   90.00
#
_symmetry.space_group_name_H-M   'P 1'
#
loop_
_entity.id
_entity.type
_entity.pdbx_description
1 polymer ?
#
loop_
_entity_poly.entity_id
_entity_poly.type
_entity_poly.pdbx_seq_one_letter_code
_entity_poly.pdbx_strand_id
1 'polypeptide(L)'
;MVALTTLKAFFQIGYLWKPENQRVRELHLVPFDEFSGTSWFAPLFEYAGNTAFFIPFGVLVFTLCRSVKASTAWGFALSLTLETAQYVFALGRTDVDDLLFNTLGALIGAAIANWGGQRFFPVWRWLSLAATGVFIVLVILGPRLGDPAAVVDL
;
A
#
# COMPACT_ATOMS: atom_id res chain seq x y z
N MET A 1 5.16 1.60 -3.65
CA MET A 1 4.56 2.06 -2.38
C MET A 1 3.25 2.82 -2.55
N VAL A 2 2.82 3.04 -3.79
CA VAL A 2 1.71 3.91 -4.18
C VAL A 2 0.77 3.15 -5.14
N ALA A 3 1.02 1.86 -5.45
CA ALA A 3 0.26 1.16 -6.49
C ALA A 3 -1.04 0.54 -5.99
N LEU A 4 -1.03 -0.01 -4.77
CA LEU A 4 -2.24 -0.56 -4.17
C LEU A 4 -3.27 0.54 -3.85
N THR A 5 -2.80 1.75 -3.57
CA THR A 5 -3.64 2.92 -3.24
C THR A 5 -3.89 3.86 -4.43
N THR A 6 -2.89 4.21 -5.26
CA THR A 6 -3.06 5.17 -6.38
C THR A 6 -2.95 4.59 -7.80
N LEU A 7 -2.41 3.38 -7.98
CA LEU A 7 -2.31 2.76 -9.32
C LEU A 7 -3.42 1.76 -9.62
N LYS A 8 -4.39 1.64 -8.72
CA LYS A 8 -5.76 1.21 -9.04
C LYS A 8 -6.17 1.79 -10.42
N ALA A 9 -6.02 3.10 -10.62
CA ALA A 9 -6.37 3.78 -11.88
C ALA A 9 -5.48 3.48 -13.12
N PHE A 10 -4.40 2.71 -13.01
CA PHE A 10 -3.40 2.55 -14.09
C PHE A 10 -2.98 1.10 -14.38
N PHE A 11 -3.41 0.11 -13.59
CA PHE A 11 -3.10 -1.31 -13.82
C PHE A 11 -4.32 -2.19 -13.59
N GLN A 12 -4.50 -3.14 -14.50
CA GLN A 12 -5.51 -4.19 -14.42
C GLN A 12 -4.84 -5.50 -13.98
N ILE A 13 -5.19 -6.00 -12.79
CA ILE A 13 -4.83 -7.37 -12.37
C ILE A 13 -6.01 -8.29 -12.78
N GLY A 14 -5.93 -8.90 -13.97
CA GLY A 14 -6.98 -9.77 -14.50
C GLY A 14 -8.31 -9.04 -14.70
N TYR A 15 -9.46 -9.64 -14.35
CA TYR A 15 -10.76 -8.95 -14.35
C TYR A 15 -11.14 -8.27 -13.04
N LEU A 16 -10.32 -8.40 -11.99
CA LEU A 16 -10.66 -7.87 -10.68
C LEU A 16 -10.62 -6.33 -10.64
N TRP A 17 -9.82 -5.68 -11.49
CA TRP A 17 -9.52 -4.26 -11.41
C TRP A 17 -9.78 -3.61 -12.77
N LYS A 18 -10.90 -2.88 -12.91
CA LYS A 18 -11.20 -2.08 -14.12
C LYS A 18 -10.75 -0.64 -13.90
N PRO A 19 -9.74 -0.13 -14.62
CA PRO A 19 -9.21 1.24 -14.44
C PRO A 19 -10.27 2.33 -14.66
N GLU A 20 -11.27 2.02 -15.49
CA GLU A 20 -12.43 2.86 -15.83
C GLU A 20 -13.27 3.23 -14.61
N ASN A 21 -13.38 2.31 -13.65
CA ASN A 21 -14.15 2.47 -12.41
C ASN A 21 -13.35 3.13 -11.28
N GLN A 22 -12.12 3.59 -11.54
CA GLN A 22 -11.21 4.05 -10.49
C GLN A 22 -10.81 5.52 -10.63
N ARG A 23 -11.46 6.27 -11.53
CA ARG A 23 -11.49 7.74 -11.54
C ARG A 23 -12.76 8.27 -10.88
N VAL A 24 -13.03 7.78 -9.68
CA VAL A 24 -14.15 8.22 -8.85
C VAL A 24 -13.59 8.90 -7.61
N ARG A 25 -14.27 9.94 -7.15
CA ARG A 25 -13.91 10.64 -5.93
C ARG A 25 -14.82 10.14 -4.81
N GLU A 26 -14.47 9.00 -4.25
CA GLU A 26 -15.23 8.33 -3.20
C GLU A 26 -14.46 8.33 -1.88
N LEU A 27 -15.20 8.50 -0.79
CA LEU A 27 -14.65 8.60 0.56
C LEU A 27 -15.37 7.58 1.45
N HIS A 28 -14.64 6.56 1.88
CA HIS A 28 -15.12 5.56 2.83
C HIS A 28 -14.55 5.85 4.21
N LEU A 29 -15.42 6.26 5.12
CA LEU A 29 -15.05 6.59 6.51
C LEU A 29 -15.64 5.63 7.53
N VAL A 30 -16.48 4.68 7.09
CA VAL A 30 -17.04 3.65 7.96
C VAL A 30 -16.03 2.51 8.01
N PRO A 31 -15.37 2.27 9.15
CA PRO A 31 -14.37 1.23 9.25
C PRO A 31 -15.02 -0.15 9.09
N PHE A 32 -14.34 -1.04 8.38
CA PHE A 32 -14.74 -2.42 8.12
C PHE A 32 -16.05 -2.58 7.32
N ASP A 33 -16.50 -1.52 6.64
CA ASP A 33 -17.75 -1.57 5.86
C ASP A 33 -17.65 -2.61 4.72
N GLU A 34 -16.45 -2.85 4.19
CA GLU A 34 -16.23 -3.83 3.13
C GLU A 34 -16.54 -5.28 3.53
N PHE A 35 -16.48 -5.59 4.84
CA PHE A 35 -16.84 -6.92 5.34
C PHE A 35 -18.36 -7.19 5.38
N SER A 36 -19.18 -6.15 5.20
CA SER A 36 -20.64 -6.32 5.09
C SER A 36 -21.08 -6.88 3.72
N GLY A 37 -20.15 -6.94 2.76
CA GLY A 37 -20.37 -7.51 1.44
C GLY A 37 -20.47 -9.03 1.40
N THR A 38 -20.64 -9.58 0.20
CA THR A 38 -20.80 -11.02 -0.04
C THR A 38 -19.50 -11.82 0.09
N SER A 39 -18.34 -11.15 0.13
CA SER A 39 -17.02 -11.79 0.22
C SER A 39 -16.23 -11.24 1.40
N TRP A 40 -15.82 -12.13 2.30
CA TRP A 40 -14.91 -11.81 3.41
C TRP A 40 -13.44 -11.88 3.00
N PHE A 41 -13.13 -12.56 1.89
CA PHE A 41 -11.75 -12.81 1.48
C PHE A 41 -11.12 -11.60 0.78
N ALA A 42 -11.88 -10.88 -0.05
CA ALA A 42 -11.36 -9.73 -0.77
C ALA A 42 -10.94 -8.59 0.18
N PRO A 43 -11.78 -8.14 1.14
CA PRO A 43 -11.37 -7.11 2.11
C PRO A 43 -10.17 -7.56 2.95
N LEU A 44 -10.17 -8.82 3.40
CA LEU A 44 -9.05 -9.37 4.17
C LEU A 44 -7.74 -9.35 3.36
N PHE A 45 -7.79 -9.71 2.08
CA PHE A 45 -6.62 -9.70 1.21
C PHE A 45 -6.10 -8.27 0.98
N GLU A 46 -6.99 -7.29 0.79
CA GLU A 46 -6.62 -5.87 0.66
C GLU A 46 -5.95 -5.35 1.94
N TYR A 47 -6.57 -5.58 3.09
CA TYR A 47 -6.03 -5.16 4.39
C TYR A 47 -4.70 -5.83 4.74
N ALA A 48 -4.56 -7.13 4.45
CA ALA A 48 -3.32 -7.86 4.63
C ALA A 48 -2.23 -7.34 3.68
N GLY A 49 -2.57 -7.03 2.43
CA GLY A 49 -1.65 -6.44 1.46
C GLY A 49 -1.13 -5.08 1.91
N ASN A 50 -2.02 -4.19 2.34
CA ASN A 50 -1.69 -2.87 2.87
C ASN A 50 -0.78 -2.95 4.11
N THR A 51 -1.13 -3.83 5.05
CA THR A 51 -0.30 -4.11 6.24
C THR A 51 1.08 -4.60 5.86
N ALA A 52 1.17 -5.66 5.05
CA ALA A 52 2.43 -6.29 4.66
C ALA A 52 3.36 -5.30 3.96
N PHE A 53 2.79 -4.36 3.23
CA PHE A 53 3.53 -3.35 2.49
C PHE A 53 4.12 -2.26 3.37
N PHE A 54 3.44 -1.86 4.43
CA PHE A 54 3.97 -0.86 5.37
C PHE A 54 4.99 -1.45 6.36
N ILE A 55 5.11 -2.77 6.48
CA ILE A 55 6.12 -3.42 7.34
C ILE A 55 7.56 -3.00 6.96
N PRO A 56 8.03 -3.15 5.70
CA PRO A 56 9.36 -2.67 5.30
C PRO A 56 9.57 -1.17 5.56
N PHE A 57 8.54 -0.36 5.34
CA PHE A 57 8.59 1.07 5.62
C PHE A 57 8.80 1.35 7.12
N GLY A 58 8.02 0.69 7.99
CA GLY A 58 8.15 0.79 9.45
C GLY A 58 9.53 0.36 9.94
N VAL A 59 10.09 -0.72 9.38
CA VAL A 59 11.47 -1.14 9.66
C VAL A 59 12.46 -0.05 9.26
N LEU A 60 12.34 0.50 8.05
CA LEU A 60 13.26 1.51 7.52
C LEU A 60 13.24 2.78 8.35
N VAL A 61 12.05 3.33 8.65
CA VAL A 61 11.91 4.52 9.48
C VAL A 61 12.42 4.25 10.89
N PHE A 62 12.21 3.06 11.44
CA PHE A 62 12.81 2.70 12.73
C PHE A 62 14.34 2.74 12.69
N THR A 63 14.99 2.35 11.60
CA THR A 63 16.45 2.48 11.48
C THR A 63 16.95 3.93 11.52
N LEU A 64 16.06 4.90 11.25
CA LEU A 64 16.34 6.33 11.28
C LEU A 64 15.98 6.96 12.63
N CYS A 65 14.74 6.74 13.09
CA CYS A 65 14.19 7.36 14.29
C CYS A 65 14.49 6.59 15.58
N ARG A 66 14.81 5.29 15.48
CA ARG A 66 15.02 4.35 16.60
C ARG A 66 13.91 4.37 17.66
N SER A 67 12.68 4.64 17.21
CA SER A 67 11.51 4.77 18.05
C SER A 67 10.31 4.17 17.34
N VAL A 68 9.68 3.18 17.97
CA VAL A 68 8.47 2.54 17.45
C VAL A 68 7.38 3.58 17.27
N LYS A 69 7.15 4.44 18.28
CA LYS A 69 6.15 5.52 18.22
C LYS A 69 6.38 6.48 17.06
N ALA A 70 7.62 6.94 16.87
CA ALA A 70 7.93 7.85 15.76
C ALA A 70 7.74 7.16 14.40
N SER A 71 8.13 5.89 14.29
CA SER A 71 7.98 5.12 13.05
C SER A 71 6.52 4.88 12.69
N THR A 72 5.68 4.56 13.68
CA THR A 72 4.24 4.44 13.51
C THR A 72 3.61 5.78 13.11
N ALA A 73 4.00 6.89 13.74
CA ALA A 73 3.51 8.22 13.39
C ALA A 73 3.86 8.62 11.95
N TRP A 74 5.07 8.29 11.49
CA TRP A 74 5.46 8.46 10.08
C TRP A 74 4.67 7.55 9.15
N GLY A 75 4.36 6.31 9.56
CA GLY A 75 3.48 5.40 8.82
C GLY A 75 2.08 5.97 8.64
N PHE A 76 1.49 6.47 9.73
CA PHE A 76 0.21 7.17 9.70
C PHE A 76 0.25 8.40 8.80
N ALA A 77 1.25 9.27 8.96
CA ALA A 77 1.37 10.50 8.17
C ALA A 77 1.54 10.22 6.67
N LEU A 78 2.35 9.21 6.32
CA LEU A 78 2.49 8.76 4.93
C LEU A 78 1.16 8.25 4.40
N SER A 79 0.50 7.34 5.12
CA SER A 79 -0.78 6.76 4.69
C SER A 79 -1.84 7.84 4.51
N LEU A 80 -1.98 8.77 5.47
CA LEU A 80 -2.89 9.90 5.38
C LEU A 80 -2.58 10.80 4.17
N THR A 81 -1.31 11.01 3.86
CA THR A 81 -0.88 11.79 2.68
C THR A 81 -1.29 11.09 1.39
N LEU A 82 -1.14 9.75 1.32
CA LEU A 82 -1.56 8.96 0.16
C LEU A 82 -3.07 9.02 -0.02
N GLU A 83 -3.83 8.74 1.04
CA GLU A 83 -5.30 8.79 1.04
C GLU A 83 -5.81 10.18 0.64
N THR A 84 -5.20 11.24 1.17
CA THR A 84 -5.53 12.63 0.81
C THR A 84 -5.21 12.92 -0.65
N ALA A 85 -4.07 12.45 -1.15
CA ALA A 85 -3.71 12.61 -2.55
C ALA A 85 -4.67 11.86 -3.48
N GLN A 86 -5.10 10.64 -3.12
CA GLN A 86 -6.12 9.88 -3.86
C GLN A 86 -7.41 10.70 -4.00
N TYR A 87 -7.89 11.27 -2.88
CA TYR A 87 -9.09 12.08 -2.86
C TYR A 87 -8.96 13.39 -3.64
N VAL A 88 -7.84 14.11 -3.49
CA VAL A 88 -7.62 15.44 -4.11
C VAL A 88 -7.44 15.31 -5.62
N PHE A 89 -6.70 14.30 -6.08
CA PHE A 89 -6.41 14.09 -7.49
C PHE A 89 -7.42 13.17 -8.20
N ALA A 90 -8.50 12.76 -7.50
CA ALA A 90 -9.52 11.84 -8.02
C ALA A 90 -8.92 10.55 -8.61
N LEU A 91 -7.91 10.01 -7.92
CA LEU A 91 -7.15 8.82 -8.34
C LEU A 91 -7.79 7.51 -7.85
N GLY A 92 -8.92 7.60 -7.15
CA GLY A 92 -9.66 6.45 -6.67
C GLY A 92 -10.40 6.71 -5.36
N ARG A 93 -10.82 5.61 -4.75
CA ARG A 93 -11.49 5.59 -3.46
C ARG A 93 -10.47 5.75 -2.33
N THR A 94 -10.78 6.66 -1.43
CA THR A 94 -10.06 6.87 -0.17
C THR A 94 -10.75 6.09 0.93
N ASP A 95 -9.99 5.33 1.72
CA ASP A 95 -10.55 4.44 2.76
C ASP A 95 -9.85 4.60 4.12
N VAL A 96 -10.65 4.66 5.18
CA VAL A 96 -10.15 4.70 6.56
C VAL A 96 -9.48 3.38 6.96
N ASP A 97 -9.91 2.26 6.38
CA ASP A 97 -9.31 0.96 6.64
C ASP A 97 -7.88 0.90 6.09
N ASP A 98 -7.64 1.48 4.92
CA ASP A 98 -6.28 1.62 4.35
C ASP A 98 -5.38 2.44 5.28
N LEU A 99 -5.89 3.55 5.84
CA LEU A 99 -5.17 4.33 6.85
C LEU A 99 -4.81 3.48 8.09
N LEU A 100 -5.75 2.69 8.59
CA LEU A 100 -5.59 1.82 9.76
C LEU A 100 -4.56 0.71 9.51
N PHE A 101 -4.73 -0.07 8.44
CA PHE A 101 -3.89 -1.24 8.15
C PHE A 101 -2.48 -0.85 7.70
N ASN A 102 -2.32 0.27 6.98
CA ASN A 102 -0.99 0.83 6.69
C ASN A 102 -0.28 1.27 7.98
N THR A 103 -1.00 1.94 8.89
CA THR A 103 -0.43 2.35 10.19
C THR A 103 -0.04 1.14 11.05
N LEU A 104 -0.87 0.09 11.03
CA LEU A 104 -0.57 -1.19 11.69
C LEU A 104 0.67 -1.85 11.10
N GLY A 105 0.81 -1.87 9.78
CA GLY A 105 2.00 -2.37 9.10
C GLY A 105 3.27 -1.65 9.54
N ALA A 106 3.22 -0.32 9.63
CA ALA A 106 4.36 0.48 10.10
C ALA A 106 4.72 0.18 11.57
N LEU A 107 3.70 -0.01 12.43
CA LEU A 107 3.89 -0.43 13.82
C LEU A 107 4.57 -1.80 13.90
N ILE A 108 4.06 -2.79 13.17
CA ILE A 108 4.61 -4.16 13.15
C ILE A 108 6.06 -4.12 12.66
N GLY A 109 6.33 -3.42 11.55
CA GLY A 109 7.68 -3.27 11.02
C GLY A 109 8.65 -2.64 12.02
N ALA A 110 8.23 -1.56 12.68
CA ALA A 110 9.05 -0.93 13.69
C ALA A 110 9.29 -1.82 14.92
N ALA A 111 8.29 -2.59 15.35
CA ALA A 111 8.42 -3.55 16.44
C ALA A 111 9.38 -4.70 16.08
N ILE A 112 9.30 -5.23 14.86
CA ILE A 112 10.24 -6.24 14.34
C ILE A 112 11.67 -5.69 14.34
N ALA A 113 11.87 -4.45 13.87
CA ALA A 113 13.19 -3.82 13.83
C ALA A 113 13.75 -3.56 15.24
N ASN A 114 12.89 -3.16 16.17
CA ASN A 114 13.24 -2.99 17.57
C ASN A 114 13.67 -4.32 18.21
N TRP A 115 12.96 -5.41 17.91
CA TRP A 115 13.25 -6.74 18.46
C TRP A 115 14.47 -7.41 17.81
N GLY A 116 14.61 -7.34 16.48
CA GLY A 116 15.68 -7.99 15.72
C GLY A 116 17.06 -7.31 15.85
N GLY A 117 17.12 -6.12 16.44
CA GLY A 117 18.36 -5.39 16.70
C GLY A 117 19.04 -4.82 15.44
N GLN A 118 20.08 -4.01 15.65
CA GLN A 118 20.71 -3.20 14.59
C GLN A 118 21.43 -4.02 13.50
N ARG A 119 21.61 -5.33 13.71
CA ARG A 119 22.37 -6.24 12.84
C ARG A 119 21.81 -6.34 11.43
N PHE A 120 20.49 -6.25 11.26
CA PHE A 120 19.85 -6.43 9.95
C PHE A 120 19.56 -5.12 9.21
N PHE A 121 19.86 -3.97 9.80
CA PHE A 121 19.58 -2.65 9.21
C PHE A 121 20.11 -2.45 7.78
N PRO A 122 21.35 -2.86 7.42
CA PRO A 122 21.81 -2.72 6.03
C PRO A 122 20.98 -3.55 5.06
N VAL A 123 20.60 -4.79 5.43
CA VAL A 123 19.76 -5.66 4.59
C VAL A 123 18.39 -5.03 4.35
N TRP A 124 17.73 -4.55 5.41
CA TRP A 124 16.42 -3.93 5.30
C TRP A 124 16.41 -2.65 4.47
N ARG A 125 17.48 -1.84 4.56
CA ARG A 125 17.64 -0.65 3.73
C ARG A 125 17.76 -1.02 2.25
N TRP A 126 18.62 -1.98 1.91
CA TRP A 126 18.77 -2.43 0.52
C TRP A 126 17.51 -3.08 -0.04
N LEU A 127 16.82 -3.92 0.75
CA LEU A 127 15.53 -4.50 0.35
C LEU A 127 14.47 -3.43 0.09
N SER A 128 14.37 -2.42 0.95
CA SER A 128 13.40 -1.34 0.79
C SER A 128 13.69 -0.46 -0.43
N LEU A 129 14.97 -0.17 -0.68
CA LEU A 129 15.41 0.55 -1.88
C LEU A 129 15.13 -0.26 -3.14
N ALA A 130 15.43 -1.56 -3.13
CA ALA A 130 15.15 -2.46 -4.24
C ALA A 130 13.64 -2.57 -4.52
N ALA A 131 12.81 -2.77 -3.49
CA ALA A 131 11.36 -2.80 -3.63
C ALA A 131 10.80 -1.48 -4.16
N THR A 132 11.33 -0.34 -3.71
CA THR A 132 10.96 0.98 -4.22
C THR A 132 11.40 1.16 -5.68
N GLY A 133 12.60 0.70 -6.04
CA GLY A 133 13.10 0.72 -7.42
C GLY A 133 12.25 -0.13 -8.36
N VAL A 134 11.99 -1.39 -7.99
CA VAL A 134 11.10 -2.31 -8.73
C VAL A 134 9.73 -1.67 -8.89
N PHE A 135 9.20 -1.07 -7.84
CA PHE A 135 7.93 -0.37 -7.89
C PHE A 135 7.93 0.78 -8.91
N ILE A 136 8.91 1.69 -8.86
CA ILE A 136 9.03 2.81 -9.79
C ILE A 136 9.14 2.30 -11.23
N VAL A 137 9.94 1.25 -11.45
CA VAL A 137 10.11 0.61 -12.76
C VAL A 137 8.77 0.04 -13.25
N LEU A 138 8.03 -0.66 -12.39
CA LEU A 138 6.70 -1.18 -12.73
C LEU A 138 5.74 -0.03 -13.07
N VAL A 139 5.70 1.06 -12.30
CA VAL A 139 4.87 2.24 -12.59
C VAL A 139 5.18 2.83 -13.96
N ILE A 140 6.46 3.02 -14.27
CA ILE A 140 6.91 3.66 -15.51
C ILE A 140 6.69 2.74 -16.72
N LEU A 141 6.98 1.44 -16.57
CA LEU A 141 6.87 0.46 -17.65
C LEU A 141 5.47 -0.15 -17.77
N GLY A 142 4.59 0.06 -16.80
CA GLY A 142 3.26 -0.52 -16.78
C GLY A 142 2.45 -0.38 -18.06
N PRO A 143 2.35 0.84 -18.63
CA PRO A 143 1.67 1.04 -19.91
C PRO A 143 2.31 0.30 -21.09
N ARG A 144 3.55 -0.20 -20.95
CA ARG A 144 4.30 -0.94 -21.97
C ARG A 144 4.37 -2.45 -21.71
N LEU A 145 3.95 -2.91 -20.53
CA LEU A 145 4.01 -4.31 -20.11
C LEU A 145 2.67 -5.04 -20.31
N GLY A 146 1.56 -4.31 -20.47
CA GLY A 146 0.27 -4.89 -20.85
C GLY A 146 0.03 -4.75 -22.34
N ASP A 147 0.00 -5.86 -23.07
CA ASP A 147 -0.65 -5.91 -24.39
C ASP A 147 -2.14 -6.20 -24.16
N PRO A 148 -3.05 -5.22 -24.40
CA PRO A 148 -4.48 -5.43 -24.24
C PRO A 148 -5.01 -6.58 -25.10
N ALA A 149 -4.32 -6.90 -26.20
CA ALA A 149 -4.70 -7.99 -27.12
C ALA A 149 -4.29 -9.39 -26.61
N ALA A 150 -3.45 -9.48 -25.58
CA ALA A 150 -2.98 -10.75 -25.00
C ALA A 150 -3.81 -11.21 -23.79
N VAL A 151 -4.80 -10.41 -23.33
CA VAL A 151 -5.70 -10.79 -22.26
C VAL A 151 -6.73 -11.78 -22.82
N VAL A 152 -6.53 -13.06 -22.57
CA VAL A 152 -7.51 -14.10 -22.92
C VAL A 152 -8.68 -14.00 -21.96
N ASP A 153 -9.85 -13.71 -22.49
CA ASP A 153 -11.10 -13.77 -21.74
C ASP A 153 -11.34 -15.23 -21.30
N LEU A 154 -11.18 -15.51 -20.00
CA LEU A 154 -11.46 -16.80 -19.36
C LEU A 154 -12.91 -16.89 -18.89
#